data_AF-A0A7R9L4W2-F1
#
_entry.id   AF-A0A7R9L4W2-F1
#
_cell.length_a   1.000
_cell.length_b   1.000
_cell.length_c   1.000
_cell.angle_alpha   90.00
_cell.angle_beta   90.00
_cell.angle_gamma   90.00
#
_symmetry.space_group_name_H-M   'P 1'
#
loop_
_entity.id
_entity.type
_entity.pdbx_description
1 polymer ?
#
loop_
_entity_poly.entity_id
_entity_poly.type
_entity_poly.pdbx_seq_one_letter_code
_entity_poly.pdbx_strand_id
1 'polypeptide(L)'
;TFLTRQAFAKTFKTTPDDLDLHVIYDVSHNIAKVEQHLVDGKLKTLLVHRKGATRAFPPHHPLIPVDYQLTGQPVLIGGTMGTCSYVLTGTETGMKETFGTTCHGAGRALSRSKSRRNLDYKDVLEDLAKKGISIRVASPKLVMEEAPESYKNVTDVTTGLTGLLVSRTPHYTLTKTYNKILKNLRKMPEEYAYKRYTVQTINDRLAVVQKEKEIPVIEEKIGCGCVEELIVQAENELLLTKRLLDTKAWEPLVAKAPQNQWKWPII
;
A
#
# COMPACT_ATOMS: atom_id res chain seq x y z
N THR A 1 -17.85 -11.79 19.83
CA THR A 1 -17.06 -13.04 19.79
C THR A 1 -17.81 -14.24 20.35
N PHE A 2 -18.56 -14.12 21.47
CA PHE A 2 -19.30 -15.23 22.08
C PHE A 2 -20.23 -16.03 21.12
N LEU A 3 -21.16 -15.36 20.44
CA LEU A 3 -22.10 -16.03 19.51
C LEU A 3 -21.39 -16.68 18.32
N THR A 4 -20.30 -16.08 17.83
CA THR A 4 -19.46 -16.66 16.78
C THR A 4 -18.88 -18.00 17.23
N ARG A 5 -18.31 -18.05 18.44
CA ARG A 5 -17.78 -19.30 19.02
C ARG A 5 -18.87 -20.37 19.17
N GLN A 6 -20.07 -20.01 19.62
CA GLN A 6 -21.19 -20.95 19.72
C GLN A 6 -21.63 -21.51 18.35
N ALA A 7 -21.68 -20.67 17.33
CA ALA A 7 -22.04 -21.10 15.98
C ALA A 7 -21.02 -22.09 15.40
N PHE A 8 -19.72 -21.83 15.57
CA PHE A 8 -18.66 -22.75 15.15
C PHE A 8 -18.72 -24.05 15.93
N ALA A 9 -18.84 -23.99 17.26
CA ALA A 9 -18.94 -25.18 18.10
C ALA A 9 -20.10 -26.10 17.69
N LYS A 10 -21.28 -25.51 17.42
CA LYS A 10 -22.46 -26.24 16.96
C LYS A 10 -22.24 -26.90 15.58
N THR A 11 -21.65 -26.18 14.64
CA THR A 11 -21.44 -26.66 13.27
C THR A 11 -20.38 -27.77 13.20
N PHE A 12 -19.24 -27.58 13.89
CA PHE A 12 -18.11 -28.50 13.86
C PHE A 12 -18.15 -29.56 14.96
N LYS A 13 -19.14 -29.50 15.86
CA LYS A 13 -19.35 -30.44 16.99
C LYS A 13 -18.09 -30.58 17.87
N THR A 14 -17.40 -29.48 18.09
CA THR A 14 -16.17 -29.40 18.91
C THR A 14 -16.18 -28.12 19.73
N THR A 15 -15.24 -27.94 20.66
CA THR A 15 -15.19 -26.74 21.49
C THR A 15 -14.48 -25.59 20.76
N PRO A 16 -14.76 -24.32 21.09
CA PRO A 16 -14.03 -23.18 20.54
C PRO A 16 -12.53 -23.19 20.86
N ASP A 17 -12.14 -23.81 21.97
CA ASP A 17 -10.75 -23.91 22.41
C ASP A 17 -10.01 -24.96 21.57
N ASP A 18 -10.64 -26.09 21.25
CA ASP A 18 -10.10 -27.09 20.32
C ASP A 18 -9.98 -26.55 18.88
N LEU A 19 -10.76 -25.51 18.55
CA LEU A 19 -10.69 -24.78 17.27
C LEU A 19 -9.70 -23.61 17.31
N ASP A 20 -9.03 -23.37 18.44
CA ASP A 20 -8.05 -22.27 18.61
C ASP A 20 -8.64 -20.87 18.29
N LEU A 21 -9.92 -20.65 18.64
CA LEU A 21 -10.65 -19.42 18.28
C LEU A 21 -10.35 -18.24 19.22
N HIS A 22 -9.15 -17.68 19.09
CA HIS A 22 -8.69 -16.50 19.83
C HIS A 22 -9.08 -15.17 19.19
N VAL A 23 -9.20 -14.12 20.02
CA VAL A 23 -9.37 -12.75 19.54
C VAL A 23 -8.00 -12.19 19.24
N ILE A 24 -7.73 -11.91 17.96
CA ILE A 24 -6.48 -11.27 17.54
C ILE A 24 -6.44 -9.84 18.07
N TYR A 25 -7.44 -9.02 17.73
CA TYR A 25 -7.52 -7.64 18.19
C TYR A 25 -8.94 -7.09 18.04
N ASP A 26 -9.27 -6.04 18.79
CA ASP A 26 -10.50 -5.25 18.62
C ASP A 26 -10.13 -3.77 18.60
N VAL A 27 -10.63 -3.03 17.61
CA VAL A 27 -10.30 -1.62 17.43
C VAL A 27 -11.49 -0.81 16.95
N SER A 28 -11.71 0.33 17.61
CA SER A 28 -12.73 1.29 17.20
C SER A 28 -12.20 2.22 16.11
N HIS A 29 -13.11 2.61 15.21
CA HIS A 29 -12.85 3.56 14.14
C HIS A 29 -13.68 4.86 14.23
N ASN A 30 -14.52 4.97 15.27
CA ASN A 30 -15.30 6.17 15.60
C ASN A 30 -15.19 6.42 17.10
N ILE A 31 -14.22 7.22 17.52
CA ILE A 31 -13.89 7.42 18.93
C ILE A 31 -13.12 8.72 19.17
N ALA A 32 -13.25 9.28 20.37
CA ALA A 32 -12.36 10.33 20.88
C ALA A 32 -11.54 9.76 22.05
N LYS A 33 -10.21 9.96 22.03
CA LYS A 33 -9.31 9.46 23.08
C LYS A 33 -8.31 10.53 23.49
N VAL A 34 -8.08 10.66 24.80
CA VAL A 34 -6.99 11.48 25.34
C VAL A 34 -5.69 10.71 25.17
N GLU A 35 -4.73 11.27 24.44
CA GLU A 35 -3.47 10.64 24.06
C GLU A 35 -2.32 11.65 24.15
N GLN A 36 -1.10 11.15 24.35
CA GLN A 36 0.11 11.98 24.35
C GLN A 36 0.82 11.87 22.99
N HIS A 37 1.13 13.02 22.40
CA HIS A 37 1.77 13.12 21.09
C HIS A 37 2.82 14.23 21.07
N LEU A 38 3.85 14.07 20.24
CA LEU A 38 4.87 15.10 20.04
C LEU A 38 4.38 16.12 19.02
N VAL A 39 4.30 17.39 19.40
CA VAL A 39 3.90 18.51 18.54
C VAL A 39 4.94 19.60 18.65
N ASP A 40 5.59 19.96 17.53
CA ASP A 40 6.68 20.92 17.47
C ASP A 40 7.81 20.61 18.47
N GLY A 41 8.15 19.32 18.58
CA GLY A 41 9.19 18.83 19.49
C GLY A 41 8.80 18.82 20.98
N LYS A 42 7.55 19.14 21.33
CA LYS A 42 7.06 19.13 22.72
C LYS A 42 5.97 18.09 22.90
N LEU A 43 6.05 17.31 23.99
CA LEU A 43 5.01 16.34 24.33
C LEU A 43 3.76 17.11 24.79
N LYS A 44 2.62 16.86 24.13
CA LYS A 44 1.33 17.45 24.46
C LYS A 44 0.29 16.36 24.70
N THR A 45 -0.63 16.62 25.62
CA THR A 45 -1.82 15.80 25.81
C THR A 45 -2.93 16.35 24.92
N LEU A 46 -3.46 15.51 24.02
CA LEU A 46 -4.45 15.89 23.02
C LEU A 46 -5.69 15.02 23.16
N LEU A 47 -6.86 15.56 22.80
CA LEU A 47 -8.06 14.77 22.55
C LEU A 47 -8.12 14.43 21.05
N VAL A 48 -7.72 13.20 20.70
CA VAL A 48 -7.68 12.74 19.31
C VAL A 48 -9.05 12.23 18.90
N HIS A 49 -9.69 12.93 17.95
CA HIS A 49 -10.95 12.52 17.34
C HIS A 49 -10.69 11.67 16.10
N ARG A 50 -11.21 10.44 16.09
CA ARG A 50 -11.18 9.54 14.94
C ARG A 50 -12.60 9.24 14.48
N LYS A 51 -12.89 9.53 13.22
CA LYS A 51 -14.18 9.22 12.57
C LYS A 51 -13.91 8.56 11.22
N GLY A 52 -14.24 7.28 11.10
CA GLY A 52 -13.81 6.46 9.97
C GLY A 52 -12.28 6.31 9.90
N ALA A 53 -11.61 6.29 11.05
CA ALA A 53 -10.16 6.15 11.15
C ALA A 53 -9.78 5.37 12.40
N THR A 54 -8.70 4.60 12.32
CA THR A 54 -8.34 3.59 13.32
C THR A 54 -7.02 3.95 13.98
N ARG A 55 -6.89 3.71 15.28
CA ARG A 55 -5.60 3.87 15.98
C ARG A 55 -4.60 2.82 15.52
N ALA A 56 -3.35 3.22 15.31
CA ALA A 56 -2.27 2.42 14.74
C ALA A 56 -0.94 2.77 15.42
N PHE A 57 -0.79 2.37 16.69
CA PHE A 57 0.43 2.64 17.46
C PHE A 57 1.64 1.81 16.99
N PRO A 58 2.85 2.39 17.04
CA PRO A 58 4.07 1.73 16.57
C PRO A 58 4.52 0.59 17.50
N PRO A 59 5.47 -0.25 17.07
CA PRO A 59 6.19 -1.16 17.97
C PRO A 59 6.67 -0.45 19.25
N HIS A 60 6.73 -1.19 20.36
CA HIS A 60 7.19 -0.76 21.67
C HIS A 60 6.29 0.26 22.39
N HIS A 61 5.14 0.62 21.81
CA HIS A 61 4.22 1.53 22.47
C HIS A 61 3.57 0.87 23.70
N PRO A 62 3.59 1.49 24.89
CA PRO A 62 3.20 0.85 26.16
C PRO A 62 1.73 0.45 26.25
N LEU A 63 0.86 1.05 25.43
CA LEU A 63 -0.57 0.73 25.37
C LEU A 63 -0.93 -0.43 24.42
N ILE A 64 0.06 -1.09 23.83
CA ILE A 64 -0.13 -2.28 22.99
C ILE A 64 0.05 -3.54 23.86
N PRO A 65 -0.74 -4.61 23.67
CA PRO A 65 -0.50 -5.90 24.33
C PRO A 65 0.91 -6.45 24.09
N VAL A 66 1.43 -7.22 25.06
CA VAL A 66 2.81 -7.76 25.05
C VAL A 66 3.13 -8.50 23.75
N ASP A 67 2.20 -9.33 23.28
CA ASP A 67 2.38 -10.17 22.08
C ASP A 67 2.63 -9.36 20.80
N TYR A 68 2.24 -8.08 20.78
CA TYR A 68 2.36 -7.19 19.63
C TYR A 68 3.38 -6.07 19.85
N GLN A 69 4.16 -6.10 20.93
CA GLN A 69 5.16 -5.07 21.23
C GLN A 69 6.23 -4.97 20.14
N LEU A 70 6.63 -6.08 19.51
CA LEU A 70 7.68 -6.05 18.48
C LEU A 70 7.16 -5.71 17.08
N THR A 71 5.89 -6.00 16.82
CA THR A 71 5.29 -5.82 15.49
C THR A 71 4.53 -4.51 15.35
N GLY A 72 4.04 -3.94 16.45
CA GLY A 72 3.14 -2.78 16.47
C GLY A 72 1.67 -3.18 16.58
N GLN A 73 0.80 -2.20 16.75
CA GLN A 73 -0.60 -2.45 17.02
C GLN A 73 -1.28 -3.07 15.79
N PRO A 74 -1.96 -4.23 15.89
CA PRO A 74 -2.79 -4.73 14.81
C PRO A 74 -3.89 -3.74 14.45
N VAL A 75 -4.08 -3.55 13.15
CA VAL A 75 -5.11 -2.68 12.58
C VAL A 75 -5.94 -3.51 11.62
N LEU A 76 -7.24 -3.57 11.87
CA LEU A 76 -8.18 -4.32 11.04
C LEU A 76 -8.84 -3.38 10.03
N ILE A 77 -8.61 -3.63 8.74
CA ILE A 77 -9.18 -2.83 7.64
C ILE A 77 -10.24 -3.67 6.94
N GLY A 78 -11.50 -3.28 7.14
CA GLY A 78 -12.63 -3.91 6.49
C GLY A 78 -12.69 -3.53 5.01
N GLY A 79 -12.81 -4.54 4.15
CA GLY A 79 -13.22 -4.33 2.76
C GLY A 79 -14.72 -4.14 2.63
N THR A 80 -15.28 -4.72 1.57
CA THR A 80 -16.71 -4.84 1.33
C THR A 80 -17.13 -6.30 1.47
N MET A 81 -18.42 -6.62 1.34
CA MET A 81 -18.87 -8.01 1.36
C MET A 81 -18.38 -8.86 0.17
N GLY A 82 -17.75 -8.26 -0.86
CA GLY A 82 -17.25 -8.95 -2.05
C GLY A 82 -15.76 -8.74 -2.33
N THR A 83 -15.00 -8.16 -1.40
CA THR A 83 -13.56 -7.89 -1.55
C THR A 83 -12.77 -8.44 -0.37
N CYS A 84 -11.44 -8.45 -0.48
CA CYS A 84 -10.55 -8.79 0.63
C CYS A 84 -10.66 -7.80 1.80
N SER A 85 -10.11 -8.20 2.95
CA SER A 85 -9.85 -7.34 4.11
C SER A 85 -8.36 -7.44 4.44
N TYR A 86 -7.81 -6.43 5.13
CA TYR A 86 -6.39 -6.39 5.48
C TYR A 86 -6.18 -6.36 6.99
N VAL A 87 -5.07 -6.98 7.41
CA VAL A 87 -4.48 -6.76 8.74
C VAL A 87 -3.19 -5.98 8.50
N LEU A 88 -3.11 -4.80 9.10
CA LEU A 88 -1.92 -3.93 9.07
C LEU A 88 -1.33 -3.83 10.47
N THR A 89 -0.17 -3.19 10.58
CA THR A 89 0.42 -2.82 11.87
C THR A 89 0.73 -1.33 11.93
N GLY A 90 0.67 -0.74 13.12
CA GLY A 90 1.06 0.64 13.34
C GLY A 90 2.56 0.86 13.17
N THR A 91 2.95 2.09 12.84
CA THR A 91 4.32 2.45 12.48
C THR A 91 4.78 3.75 13.14
N GLU A 92 6.09 3.91 13.30
CA GLU A 92 6.68 5.14 13.83
C GLU A 92 6.36 6.36 12.96
N THR A 93 6.31 6.16 11.64
CA THR A 93 5.89 7.17 10.68
C THR A 93 4.44 7.60 10.96
N GLY A 94 3.51 6.64 11.14
CA GLY A 94 2.13 6.94 11.49
C GLY A 94 2.00 7.66 12.84
N MET A 95 2.83 7.31 13.82
CA MET A 95 2.87 8.03 15.10
C MET A 95 3.21 9.50 14.91
N LYS A 96 4.23 9.80 14.09
CA LYS A 96 4.73 11.15 13.85
C LYS A 96 3.83 11.98 12.94
N GLU A 97 3.29 11.39 11.88
CA GLU A 97 2.59 12.14 10.82
C GLU A 97 1.08 12.24 11.07
N THR A 98 0.48 11.27 11.75
CA THR A 98 -0.99 11.15 11.84
C THR A 98 -1.49 10.87 13.25
N PHE A 99 -0.69 11.17 14.28
CA PHE A 99 -1.03 10.89 15.68
C PHE A 99 -1.37 9.40 15.90
N GLY A 100 -0.58 8.51 15.29
CA GLY A 100 -0.75 7.06 15.37
C GLY A 100 -2.11 6.63 14.82
N THR A 101 -2.49 7.12 13.64
CA THR A 101 -3.80 6.87 13.03
C THR A 101 -3.67 6.39 11.60
N THR A 102 -4.56 5.48 11.19
CA THR A 102 -4.68 4.99 9.81
C THR A 102 -6.14 4.88 9.38
N CYS A 103 -6.41 4.39 8.17
CA CYS A 103 -7.75 4.17 7.65
C CYS A 103 -8.50 3.06 8.43
N HIS A 104 -9.80 2.90 8.17
CA HIS A 104 -10.63 1.83 8.75
C HIS A 104 -11.16 0.84 7.71
N GLY A 105 -11.21 1.26 6.45
CA GLY A 105 -11.80 0.51 5.35
C GLY A 105 -11.73 1.31 4.05
N ALA A 106 -12.27 0.74 2.98
CA ALA A 106 -12.20 1.33 1.64
C ALA A 106 -12.93 2.68 1.52
N GLY A 107 -13.96 2.90 2.35
CA GLY A 107 -14.79 4.10 2.31
C GLY A 107 -15.80 4.06 1.16
N ARG A 108 -16.93 4.74 1.38
CA ARG A 108 -18.08 4.69 0.46
C ARG A 108 -17.85 5.61 -0.76
N ALA A 109 -18.14 5.09 -1.96
CA ALA A 109 -18.07 5.83 -3.22
C ALA A 109 -19.44 6.36 -3.67
N LEU A 110 -20.51 5.59 -3.45
CA LEU A 110 -21.88 5.96 -3.81
C LEU A 110 -22.75 6.17 -2.57
N SER A 111 -23.61 7.19 -2.58
CA SER A 111 -24.61 7.36 -1.52
C SER A 111 -25.57 6.16 -1.50
N ARG A 112 -26.09 5.81 -0.32
CA ARG A 112 -27.05 4.69 -0.17
C ARG A 112 -28.24 4.81 -1.11
N SER A 113 -28.77 6.02 -1.28
CA SER A 113 -29.88 6.30 -2.20
C SER A 113 -29.50 6.15 -3.67
N LYS A 114 -28.23 6.38 -4.04
CA LYS A 114 -27.74 6.13 -5.39
C LYS A 114 -27.56 4.63 -5.63
N SER A 115 -27.00 3.90 -4.67
CA SER A 115 -26.87 2.44 -4.75
C SER A 115 -28.22 1.75 -4.94
N ARG A 116 -29.23 2.09 -4.13
CA ARG A 116 -30.59 1.52 -4.26
C ARG A 116 -31.31 1.82 -5.57
N ARG A 117 -30.91 2.87 -6.29
CA ARG A 117 -31.51 3.21 -7.59
C ARG A 117 -30.82 2.52 -8.75
N ASN A 118 -29.56 2.14 -8.56
CA ASN A 118 -28.68 1.72 -9.64
C ASN A 118 -28.35 0.23 -9.59
N LEU A 119 -28.57 -0.45 -8.46
CA LEU A 119 -28.18 -1.83 -8.24
C LEU A 119 -29.43 -2.67 -7.92
N ASP A 120 -29.53 -3.84 -8.53
CA ASP A 120 -30.50 -4.87 -8.13
C ASP A 120 -29.84 -5.82 -7.12
N TYR A 121 -30.59 -6.19 -6.08
CA TYR A 121 -30.08 -7.12 -5.07
C TYR A 121 -29.84 -8.52 -5.63
N LYS A 122 -30.61 -8.97 -6.64
CA LYS A 122 -30.46 -10.30 -7.24
C LYS A 122 -29.14 -10.41 -7.97
N ASP A 123 -28.81 -9.41 -8.77
CA ASP A 123 -27.54 -9.35 -9.51
C ASP A 123 -26.35 -9.39 -8.54
N VAL A 124 -26.42 -8.59 -7.46
CA VAL A 124 -25.38 -8.59 -6.42
C VAL A 124 -25.22 -9.96 -5.75
N LEU A 125 -26.32 -10.66 -5.45
CA LEU A 125 -26.27 -12.00 -4.87
C LEU A 125 -25.70 -13.04 -5.83
N GLU A 126 -26.10 -12.98 -7.11
CA GLU A 126 -25.57 -13.86 -8.15
C GLU A 126 -24.07 -13.64 -8.36
N ASP A 127 -23.61 -12.40 -8.36
CA ASP A 127 -22.20 -12.06 -8.55
C ASP A 127 -21.33 -12.47 -7.35
N LEU A 128 -21.85 -12.35 -6.13
CA LEU A 128 -21.19 -12.91 -4.94
C LEU A 128 -21.15 -14.45 -5.00
N ALA A 129 -22.24 -15.10 -5.43
CA ALA A 129 -22.29 -16.55 -5.58
C ALA A 129 -21.30 -17.06 -6.65
N LYS A 130 -21.15 -16.36 -7.77
CA LYS A 130 -20.13 -16.66 -8.81
C LYS A 130 -18.70 -16.59 -8.26
N LYS A 131 -18.46 -15.77 -7.24
CA LYS A 131 -17.18 -15.67 -6.52
C LYS A 131 -17.04 -16.70 -5.38
N GLY A 132 -18.03 -17.58 -5.18
CA GLY A 132 -18.04 -18.56 -4.09
C GLY A 132 -18.36 -17.95 -2.72
N ILE A 133 -18.90 -16.72 -2.66
CA ILE A 133 -19.20 -16.02 -1.42
C ILE A 133 -20.65 -16.32 -1.02
N SER A 134 -20.83 -16.96 0.14
CA SER A 134 -22.17 -17.18 0.72
C SER A 134 -22.54 -16.04 1.65
N ILE A 135 -23.74 -15.48 1.45
CA ILE A 135 -24.27 -14.40 2.29
C ILE A 135 -25.63 -14.78 2.89
N ARG A 136 -25.89 -14.24 4.09
CA ARG A 136 -27.19 -14.29 4.75
C ARG A 136 -27.64 -12.86 4.97
N VAL A 137 -28.79 -12.51 4.40
CA VAL A 137 -29.26 -11.13 4.32
C VAL A 137 -30.57 -10.99 5.08
N ALA A 138 -30.67 -9.93 5.89
CA ALA A 138 -31.90 -9.62 6.62
C ALA A 138 -32.93 -8.90 5.72
N SER A 139 -32.46 -8.13 4.72
CA SER A 139 -33.33 -7.45 3.76
C SER A 139 -32.63 -7.22 2.42
N PRO A 140 -33.37 -7.27 1.29
CA PRO A 140 -32.83 -6.90 -0.02
C PRO A 140 -32.26 -5.49 -0.08
N LYS A 141 -32.86 -4.55 0.67
CA LYS A 141 -32.42 -3.15 0.74
C LYS A 141 -30.98 -3.02 1.22
N LEU A 142 -30.60 -3.78 2.25
CA LEU A 142 -29.26 -3.76 2.82
C LEU A 142 -28.22 -4.24 1.79
N VAL A 143 -28.55 -5.26 1.01
CA VAL A 143 -27.66 -5.80 -0.03
C VAL A 143 -27.28 -4.74 -1.05
N MET A 144 -28.27 -3.99 -1.55
CA MET A 144 -28.01 -2.92 -2.50
C MET A 144 -27.18 -1.79 -1.88
N GLU A 145 -27.43 -1.45 -0.61
CA GLU A 145 -26.69 -0.39 0.08
C GLU A 145 -25.23 -0.76 0.36
N GLU A 146 -24.95 -2.03 0.59
CA GLU A 146 -23.64 -2.56 0.98
C GLU A 146 -22.89 -3.26 -0.16
N ALA A 147 -23.46 -3.26 -1.37
CA ALA A 147 -22.89 -3.79 -2.60
C ALA A 147 -21.43 -3.33 -2.80
N PRO A 148 -20.50 -4.21 -3.24
CA PRO A 148 -19.11 -3.85 -3.47
C PRO A 148 -18.93 -2.57 -4.31
N GLU A 149 -19.77 -2.37 -5.32
CA GLU A 149 -19.82 -1.22 -6.24
C GLU A 149 -20.19 0.10 -5.53
N SER A 150 -20.77 0.02 -4.33
CA SER A 150 -21.09 1.20 -3.51
C SER A 150 -19.88 1.78 -2.80
N TYR A 151 -18.78 1.04 -2.75
CA TYR A 151 -17.55 1.39 -2.05
C TYR A 151 -16.42 1.66 -3.04
N LYS A 152 -15.37 2.32 -2.56
CA LYS A 152 -14.10 2.36 -3.28
C LYS A 152 -13.47 0.98 -3.25
N ASN A 153 -12.59 0.68 -4.20
CA ASN A 153 -11.86 -0.57 -4.11
C ASN A 153 -10.86 -0.50 -2.94
N VAL A 154 -10.85 -1.52 -2.09
CA VAL A 154 -9.95 -1.59 -0.93
C VAL A 154 -8.49 -1.73 -1.38
N THR A 155 -8.23 -2.23 -2.60
CA THR A 155 -6.88 -2.23 -3.17
C THR A 155 -6.45 -0.83 -3.61
N ASP A 156 -7.36 0.13 -3.81
CA ASP A 156 -6.97 1.51 -4.15
C ASP A 156 -6.44 2.27 -2.91
N VAL A 157 -6.68 1.76 -1.70
CA VAL A 157 -6.18 2.37 -0.45
C VAL A 157 -4.85 1.80 0.01
N THR A 158 -4.34 0.73 -0.63
CA THR A 158 -3.07 0.11 -0.27
C THR A 158 -2.41 -0.54 -1.49
N THR A 159 -1.09 -0.41 -1.61
CA THR A 159 -0.30 -1.14 -2.63
C THR A 159 -0.18 -2.65 -2.33
N GLY A 160 -0.64 -3.09 -1.16
CA GLY A 160 -0.38 -4.45 -0.66
C GLY A 160 1.06 -4.66 -0.18
N LEU A 161 1.94 -3.66 -0.31
CA LEU A 161 3.33 -3.69 0.12
C LEU A 161 3.54 -2.79 1.35
N THR A 162 4.17 -3.34 2.38
CA THR A 162 4.45 -2.60 3.62
C THR A 162 5.39 -1.42 3.34
N GLY A 163 5.01 -0.23 3.78
CA GLY A 163 5.82 0.99 3.65
C GLY A 163 5.74 1.67 2.29
N LEU A 164 4.99 1.13 1.33
CA LEU A 164 4.83 1.73 0.00
C LEU A 164 3.46 2.41 -0.13
N LEU A 165 3.46 3.74 -0.13
CA LEU A 165 2.26 4.55 -0.19
C LEU A 165 1.69 4.60 -1.62
N VAL A 166 0.36 4.42 -1.75
CA VAL A 166 -0.34 4.54 -3.03
C VAL A 166 -0.16 5.94 -3.62
N SER A 167 0.28 6.01 -4.87
CA SER A 167 0.41 7.26 -5.60
C SER A 167 -0.94 7.68 -6.18
N ARG A 168 -1.34 8.94 -5.91
CA ARG A 168 -2.59 9.49 -6.48
C ARG A 168 -2.45 9.92 -7.94
N THR A 169 -1.22 10.15 -8.40
CA THR A 169 -0.92 10.66 -9.74
C THR A 169 0.31 9.96 -10.33
N PRO A 170 0.27 8.61 -10.47
CA PRO A 170 1.41 7.82 -10.91
C PRO A 170 1.92 8.21 -12.30
N HIS A 171 1.04 8.42 -13.28
CA HIS A 171 1.42 8.87 -14.63
C HIS A 171 2.23 10.16 -14.62
N TYR A 172 1.76 11.18 -13.90
CA TYR A 172 2.44 12.46 -13.79
C TYR A 172 3.80 12.30 -13.10
N THR A 173 3.83 11.55 -12.00
CA THR A 173 5.05 11.34 -11.20
C THR A 173 6.12 10.63 -12.01
N LEU A 174 5.78 9.50 -12.64
CA LEU A 174 6.70 8.75 -13.51
C LEU A 174 7.19 9.58 -14.69
N THR A 175 6.26 10.22 -15.42
CA THR A 175 6.60 11.07 -16.57
C THR A 175 7.57 12.18 -16.17
N LYS A 176 7.31 12.85 -15.04
CA LYS A 176 8.17 13.92 -14.52
C LYS A 176 9.54 13.40 -14.13
N THR A 177 9.62 12.26 -13.44
CA THR A 177 10.88 11.69 -12.95
C THR A 177 11.73 11.15 -14.11
N TYR A 178 11.14 10.43 -15.06
CA TYR A 178 11.83 9.96 -16.27
C TYR A 178 12.39 11.11 -17.12
N ASN A 179 11.61 12.18 -17.32
CA ASN A 179 12.12 13.35 -18.04
C ASN A 179 13.30 14.04 -17.31
N LYS A 180 13.31 14.05 -15.97
CA LYS A 180 14.46 14.55 -15.19
C LYS A 180 15.70 13.66 -15.35
N ILE A 181 15.52 12.34 -15.35
CA ILE A 181 16.61 11.37 -15.60
C ILE A 181 17.20 11.62 -16.98
N LEU A 182 16.38 11.68 -18.03
CA LEU A 182 16.84 11.95 -19.40
C LEU A 182 17.59 13.29 -19.49
N LYS A 183 17.13 14.33 -18.78
CA LYS A 183 17.82 15.63 -18.70
C LYS A 183 19.21 15.52 -18.05
N ASN A 184 19.37 14.68 -17.03
CA ASN A 184 20.67 14.44 -16.39
C ASN A 184 21.60 13.63 -17.30
N LEU A 185 21.09 12.56 -17.92
CA LEU A 185 21.85 11.68 -18.80
C LEU A 185 22.42 12.42 -20.03
N ARG A 186 21.73 13.45 -20.53
CA ARG A 186 22.24 14.34 -21.61
C ARG A 186 23.57 15.03 -21.28
N LYS A 187 23.92 15.16 -20.00
CA LYS A 187 25.18 15.79 -19.56
C LYS A 187 26.34 14.81 -19.50
N MET A 188 26.09 13.51 -19.72
CA MET A 188 27.12 12.46 -19.71
C MET A 188 27.61 12.17 -21.14
N PRO A 189 28.83 11.63 -21.34
CA PRO A 189 29.35 11.26 -22.65
C PRO A 189 28.52 10.17 -23.34
N GLU A 190 28.45 10.17 -24.68
CA GLU A 190 27.64 9.20 -25.45
C GLU A 190 28.20 7.77 -25.40
N GLU A 191 29.52 7.65 -25.30
CA GLU A 191 30.26 6.40 -25.17
C GLU A 191 30.10 5.74 -23.79
N TYR A 192 29.54 6.45 -22.80
CA TYR A 192 29.36 5.90 -21.46
C TYR A 192 28.26 4.83 -21.46
N ALA A 193 28.64 3.58 -21.21
CA ALA A 193 27.75 2.42 -21.28
C ALA A 193 26.47 2.61 -20.46
N TYR A 194 26.58 3.11 -19.23
CA TYR A 194 25.42 3.39 -18.36
C TYR A 194 24.45 4.36 -19.02
N LYS A 195 24.93 5.47 -19.62
CA LYS A 195 24.05 6.42 -20.32
C LYS A 195 23.26 5.71 -21.42
N ARG A 196 23.93 4.94 -22.27
CA ARG A 196 23.30 4.28 -23.43
C ARG A 196 22.16 3.36 -23.00
N TYR A 197 22.43 2.46 -22.04
CA TYR A 197 21.42 1.49 -21.59
C TYR A 197 20.30 2.15 -20.78
N THR A 198 20.63 3.09 -19.88
CA THR A 198 19.62 3.77 -19.08
C THR A 198 18.72 4.64 -19.95
N VAL A 199 19.25 5.35 -20.96
CA VAL A 199 18.42 6.12 -21.91
C VAL A 199 17.42 5.22 -22.63
N GLN A 200 17.86 4.05 -23.11
CA GLN A 200 16.99 3.08 -23.75
C GLN A 200 15.87 2.63 -22.81
N THR A 201 16.22 2.12 -21.62
CA THR A 201 15.23 1.65 -20.64
C THR A 201 14.23 2.73 -20.23
N ILE A 202 14.69 3.96 -20.02
CA ILE A 202 13.82 5.06 -19.59
C ILE A 202 12.88 5.50 -20.72
N ASN A 203 13.35 5.52 -21.98
CA ASN A 203 12.50 5.82 -23.12
C ASN A 203 11.43 4.74 -23.35
N ASP A 204 11.80 3.46 -23.24
CA ASP A 204 10.87 2.33 -23.39
C ASP A 204 9.77 2.40 -22.33
N ARG A 205 10.15 2.60 -21.05
CA ARG A 205 9.20 2.77 -19.94
C ARG A 205 8.34 4.02 -20.11
N LEU A 206 8.93 5.15 -20.51
CA LEU A 206 8.20 6.41 -20.71
C LEU A 206 7.17 6.28 -21.84
N ALA A 207 7.49 5.57 -22.93
CA ALA A 207 6.57 5.32 -24.03
C ALA A 207 5.35 4.50 -23.57
N VAL A 208 5.55 3.48 -22.72
CA VAL A 208 4.44 2.71 -22.12
C VAL A 208 3.57 3.62 -21.25
N VAL A 209 4.17 4.40 -20.35
CA VAL A 209 3.43 5.30 -19.43
C VAL A 209 2.64 6.38 -20.19
N GLN A 210 3.13 6.86 -21.33
CA GLN A 210 2.43 7.86 -22.15
C GLN A 210 1.30 7.26 -23.00
N LYS A 211 1.46 6.02 -23.45
CA LYS A 211 0.50 5.35 -24.33
C LYS A 211 -0.69 4.79 -23.55
N GLU A 212 -0.44 4.19 -22.39
CA GLU A 212 -1.45 3.45 -21.64
C GLU A 212 -2.10 4.30 -20.55
N LYS A 213 -3.43 4.22 -20.43
CA LYS A 213 -4.19 4.95 -19.40
C LYS A 213 -4.37 4.15 -18.12
N GLU A 214 -4.52 2.84 -18.24
CA GLU A 214 -4.81 1.95 -17.12
C GLU A 214 -3.52 1.49 -16.43
N ILE A 215 -3.46 1.62 -15.10
CA ILE A 215 -2.28 1.25 -14.29
C ILE A 215 -1.92 -0.23 -14.42
N PRO A 216 -2.87 -1.19 -14.34
CA PRO A 216 -2.52 -2.61 -14.43
C PRO A 216 -1.82 -2.97 -15.75
N VAL A 217 -2.18 -2.30 -16.85
CA VAL A 217 -1.56 -2.52 -18.16
C VAL A 217 -0.13 -1.98 -18.20
N ILE A 218 0.15 -0.87 -17.51
CA ILE A 218 1.50 -0.32 -17.37
C ILE A 218 2.38 -1.28 -16.58
N GLU A 219 1.87 -1.79 -15.45
CA GLU A 219 2.56 -2.74 -14.59
C GLU A 219 2.92 -4.03 -15.34
N GLU A 220 1.97 -4.60 -16.08
CA GLU A 220 2.18 -5.79 -16.90
C GLU A 220 3.23 -5.56 -17.99
N LYS A 221 3.11 -4.45 -18.75
CA LYS A 221 4.03 -4.17 -19.88
C LYS A 221 5.45 -3.85 -19.43
N ILE A 222 5.61 -3.19 -18.29
CA ILE A 222 6.95 -2.89 -17.74
C ILE A 222 7.52 -4.08 -16.98
N GLY A 223 6.66 -4.90 -16.35
CA GLY A 223 7.04 -6.17 -15.72
C GLY A 223 8.02 -6.03 -14.56
N CYS A 224 7.99 -4.91 -13.84
CA CYS A 224 8.94 -4.59 -12.76
C CYS A 224 8.25 -4.20 -11.44
N GLY A 225 7.15 -4.88 -11.11
CA GLY A 225 6.35 -4.63 -9.91
C GLY A 225 5.18 -3.67 -10.14
N CYS A 226 4.58 -3.22 -9.04
CA CYS A 226 3.50 -2.24 -9.08
C CYS A 226 4.01 -0.83 -9.45
N VAL A 227 3.10 0.06 -9.82
CA VAL A 227 3.46 1.40 -10.30
C VAL A 227 4.20 2.22 -9.25
N GLU A 228 3.92 2.02 -7.96
CA GLU A 228 4.66 2.65 -6.87
C GLU A 228 6.10 2.15 -6.77
N GLU A 229 6.37 0.88 -7.02
CA GLU A 229 7.74 0.35 -7.10
C GLU A 229 8.50 0.96 -8.28
N LEU A 230 7.82 1.15 -9.42
CA LEU A 230 8.40 1.85 -10.57
C LEU A 230 8.78 3.29 -10.24
N ILE A 231 7.96 3.99 -9.43
CA ILE A 231 8.27 5.34 -8.95
C ILE A 231 9.52 5.31 -8.08
N VAL A 232 9.61 4.39 -7.11
CA VAL A 232 10.79 4.25 -6.24
C VAL A 232 12.04 3.93 -7.05
N GLN A 233 11.96 3.01 -8.01
CA GLN A 233 13.06 2.72 -8.94
C GLN A 233 13.49 3.98 -9.70
N ALA A 234 12.55 4.75 -10.26
CA ALA A 234 12.84 5.97 -10.99
C ALA A 234 13.46 7.05 -10.08
N GLU A 235 13.03 7.18 -8.83
CA GLU A 235 13.62 8.12 -7.88
C GLU A 235 15.04 7.75 -7.48
N ASN A 236 15.29 6.45 -7.25
CA ASN A 236 16.63 5.92 -7.00
C ASN A 236 17.55 6.13 -8.20
N GLU A 237 17.05 5.88 -9.41
CA GLU A 237 17.79 6.14 -10.66
C GLU A 237 18.09 7.63 -10.83
N LEU A 238 17.13 8.51 -10.52
CA LEU A 238 17.36 9.96 -10.53
C LEU A 238 18.41 10.38 -9.51
N LEU A 239 18.45 9.76 -8.33
CA LEU A 239 19.49 10.01 -7.34
C LEU A 239 20.86 9.52 -7.83
N LEU A 240 20.92 8.33 -8.43
CA LEU A 240 22.13 7.77 -9.00
C LEU A 240 22.70 8.65 -10.12
N THR A 241 21.86 9.11 -11.06
CA THR A 241 22.32 10.01 -12.13
C THR A 241 22.94 11.30 -11.57
N LYS A 242 22.39 11.86 -10.49
CA LYS A 242 23.00 13.05 -9.84
C LYS A 242 24.38 12.72 -9.26
N ARG A 243 24.50 11.61 -8.53
CA ARG A 243 25.78 11.17 -7.96
C ARG A 243 26.82 10.90 -9.04
N LEU A 244 26.44 10.26 -10.14
CA LEU A 244 27.36 10.00 -11.26
C LEU A 244 27.81 11.28 -11.94
N LEU A 245 26.94 12.30 -12.03
CA LEU A 245 27.35 13.61 -12.53
C LEU A 245 28.37 14.30 -11.63
N ASP A 246 28.21 14.15 -10.31
CA ASP A 246 29.12 14.73 -9.33
C ASP A 246 30.47 14.00 -9.30
N THR A 247 30.45 12.66 -9.34
CA THR A 247 31.68 11.84 -9.28
C THR A 247 32.36 11.66 -10.62
N LYS A 248 31.67 11.96 -11.73
CA LYS A 248 32.12 11.75 -13.10
C LYS A 248 32.74 10.37 -13.31
N ALA A 249 32.02 9.33 -12.91
CA ALA A 249 32.52 7.94 -12.91
C ALA A 249 32.91 7.37 -14.29
N TRP A 250 32.70 8.12 -15.39
CA TRP A 250 33.16 7.81 -16.73
C TRP A 250 34.58 8.34 -17.02
N GLU A 251 35.14 9.21 -16.16
CA GLU A 251 36.51 9.67 -16.30
C GLU A 251 37.50 8.52 -15.99
N PRO A 252 38.69 8.50 -16.64
CA PRO A 252 39.72 7.52 -16.35
C PRO A 252 40.13 7.51 -14.86
N LEU A 253 40.57 6.35 -14.37
CA LEU A 253 41.09 6.23 -13.01
C LEU A 253 42.26 7.20 -12.79
N VAL A 254 42.30 7.83 -11.61
CA VAL A 254 43.38 8.75 -11.19
C VAL A 254 44.75 8.05 -11.24
N ALA A 255 44.79 6.75 -10.97
CA ALA A 255 45.98 5.92 -11.11
C ALA A 255 45.71 4.74 -12.07
N LYS A 256 46.75 4.32 -12.79
CA LYS A 256 46.68 3.09 -13.60
C LYS A 256 46.43 1.91 -12.68
N ALA A 257 45.41 1.10 -13.00
CA ALA A 257 45.16 -0.16 -12.33
C ALA A 257 46.41 -1.07 -12.42
N PRO A 258 46.79 -1.79 -11.35
CA PRO A 258 47.84 -2.79 -11.41
C PRO A 258 47.57 -3.83 -12.51
N GLN A 259 48.67 -4.38 -13.03
CA GLN A 259 48.60 -5.44 -14.03
C GLN A 259 47.77 -6.61 -13.48
N ASN A 260 46.76 -7.04 -14.23
CA ASN A 260 45.81 -8.12 -13.90
C ASN A 260 44.73 -7.82 -12.83
N GLN A 261 44.56 -6.59 -12.34
CA GLN A 261 43.53 -6.28 -11.33
C GLN A 261 42.09 -6.70 -11.74
N TRP A 262 41.77 -6.59 -13.03
CA TRP A 262 40.42 -6.83 -13.57
C TRP A 262 40.35 -8.02 -14.53
N LYS A 263 41.36 -8.90 -14.52
CA LYS A 263 41.35 -10.11 -15.34
C LYS A 263 40.50 -11.18 -14.67
N TRP A 264 39.55 -11.73 -15.43
CA TRP A 264 38.74 -12.89 -15.02
C TRP A 264 38.86 -14.01 -16.06
N PRO A 265 39.06 -15.28 -15.66
CA PRO A 265 39.37 -15.73 -14.29
C PRO A 265 40.72 -15.19 -13.81
N ILE A 266 40.94 -15.22 -12.50
CA ILE A 266 42.25 -14.93 -11.92
C ILE A 266 43.17 -16.10 -12.32
N ILE A 267 44.08 -15.86 -13.28
CA ILE A 267 45.11 -16.82 -13.71
C ILE A 267 46.37 -16.55 -12.89
#